data_AF-A0A2D6MGN5-F1
#
_entry.id   AF-A0A2D6MGN5-F1
#
_cell.length_a   1.000
_cell.length_b   1.000
_cell.length_c   1.000
_cell.angle_alpha   90.00
_cell.angle_beta   90.00
_cell.angle_gamma   90.00
#
_symmetry.space_group_name_H-M   'P 1'
#
loop_
_entity.id
_entity.type
_entity.pdbx_description
1 polymer ?
#
loop_
_entity_poly.entity_id
_entity_poly.type
_entity_poly.pdbx_seq_one_letter_code
_entity_poly.pdbx_strand_id
1 'polypeptide(L)'
;MKTYTKSDIENIINEIGLRVSERLDLFIGTGDNERLVVRSGLKIRHKETGIVYTVVYIDVSDRSNPKIICNRPGITMEIQKEEFKNYERQ
;
A
#
# COMPACT_ATOMS: atom_id res chain seq x y z
N MET A 1 1.14 -13.07 -19.79
CA MET A 1 0.64 -12.31 -18.61
C MET A 1 0.81 -13.17 -17.37
N LYS A 2 1.54 -12.69 -16.36
CA LYS A 2 1.62 -13.39 -15.06
C LYS A 2 0.47 -12.88 -14.20
N THR A 3 -0.59 -13.67 -14.05
CA THR A 3 -1.69 -13.40 -13.12
C THR A 3 -1.13 -13.30 -11.71
N TYR A 4 -1.42 -12.21 -11.00
CA TYR A 4 -1.05 -12.08 -9.59
C TYR A 4 -1.97 -12.94 -8.74
N THR A 5 -1.37 -13.69 -7.82
CA THR A 5 -2.16 -14.42 -6.82
C THR A 5 -2.42 -13.52 -5.63
N LYS A 6 -3.50 -13.80 -4.90
CA LYS A 6 -3.80 -13.14 -3.64
C LYS A 6 -2.62 -13.21 -2.66
N SER A 7 -1.89 -14.33 -2.65
CA SER A 7 -0.73 -14.57 -1.77
C SER A 7 0.48 -13.68 -2.08
N ASP A 8 0.75 -13.39 -3.36
CA ASP A 8 1.83 -12.46 -3.74
C ASP A 8 1.57 -11.06 -3.15
N ILE A 9 0.30 -10.66 -3.15
CA ILE A 9 -0.15 -9.36 -2.66
C ILE A 9 -0.12 -9.30 -1.12
N GLU A 10 -0.57 -10.37 -0.47
CA GLU A 10 -0.51 -10.50 0.99
C GLU A 10 0.94 -10.41 1.50
N ASN A 11 1.91 -10.95 0.76
CA ASN A 11 3.33 -10.84 1.09
C ASN A 11 3.85 -9.39 1.01
N ILE A 12 3.48 -8.64 -0.03
CA ILE A 12 3.86 -7.21 -0.16
C ILE A 12 3.25 -6.39 0.99
N ILE A 13 1.98 -6.64 1.31
CA ILE A 13 1.27 -5.99 2.41
C ILE A 13 1.94 -6.34 3.76
N ASN A 14 2.32 -7.60 3.96
CA ASN A 14 3.06 -8.04 5.14
C ASN A 14 4.47 -7.42 5.24
N GLU A 15 5.18 -7.19 4.12
CA GLU A 15 6.46 -6.46 4.10
C GLU A 15 6.33 -5.01 4.60
N ILE A 16 5.17 -4.39 4.42
CA ILE A 16 4.83 -3.05 4.91
C ILE A 16 4.44 -3.08 6.42
N GLY A 17 4.39 -4.27 7.04
CA GLY A 17 3.92 -4.45 8.41
C GLY A 17 2.39 -4.36 8.54
N LEU A 18 1.67 -4.41 7.42
CA LEU A 18 0.22 -4.44 7.40
C LEU A 18 -0.21 -5.91 7.55
N ARG A 19 -0.71 -6.31 8.72
CA ARG A 19 -1.33 -7.63 8.86
C ARG A 19 -2.62 -7.66 8.04
N VAL A 20 -2.76 -8.65 7.17
CA VAL A 20 -3.94 -8.97 6.32
C VAL A 20 -5.12 -9.48 7.16
N SER A 21 -5.45 -8.80 8.25
CA SER A 21 -6.57 -9.16 9.12
C SER A 21 -7.80 -8.27 8.90
N GLU A 22 -7.70 -7.26 8.04
CA GLU A 22 -8.82 -6.41 7.66
C GLU A 22 -9.21 -6.64 6.21
N ARG A 23 -10.50 -6.45 5.92
CA ARG A 23 -11.10 -6.60 4.58
C ARG A 23 -10.52 -5.55 3.62
N LEU A 24 -9.30 -5.79 3.14
CA LEU A 24 -8.76 -5.12 1.98
C LEU A 24 -9.53 -5.65 0.78
N ASP A 25 -10.45 -4.85 0.25
CA ASP A 25 -11.13 -5.15 -1.00
C ASP A 25 -10.12 -4.98 -2.14
N LEU A 26 -9.42 -6.07 -2.43
CA LEU A 26 -8.44 -6.19 -3.49
C LEU A 26 -9.15 -6.11 -4.85
N PHE A 27 -9.26 -4.90 -5.41
CA PHE A 27 -9.46 -4.75 -6.84
C PHE A 27 -8.09 -4.79 -7.50
N ILE A 28 -7.89 -5.72 -8.44
CA ILE A 28 -6.71 -5.78 -9.31
C ILE A 28 -7.21 -5.33 -10.68
N GLY A 29 -6.72 -4.19 -11.17
CA GLY A 29 -6.96 -3.79 -12.56
C GLY A 29 -6.36 -4.81 -13.53
N THR A 30 -6.97 -5.07 -14.68
CA THR A 30 -6.41 -5.99 -15.68
C THR A 30 -5.34 -5.30 -16.53
N GLY A 31 -4.17 -5.93 -16.72
CA GLY A 31 -3.11 -5.47 -17.65
C GLY A 31 -2.00 -4.67 -16.98
N ASP A 32 -1.39 -3.70 -17.67
CA ASP A 32 -0.23 -2.91 -17.19
C ASP A 32 -0.57 -1.87 -16.09
N ASN A 33 -1.82 -1.84 -15.61
CA ASN A 33 -2.33 -0.89 -14.61
C ASN A 33 -2.84 -1.61 -13.35
N GLU A 34 -2.10 -2.61 -12.89
CA GLU A 34 -2.42 -3.35 -11.67
C GLU A 34 -2.21 -2.46 -10.44
N ARG A 35 -3.31 -1.96 -9.90
CA ARG A 35 -3.36 -1.18 -8.66
C ARG A 35 -4.16 -1.93 -7.63
N LEU A 36 -3.69 -1.97 -6.39
CA LEU A 36 -4.42 -2.50 -5.25
C LEU A 36 -5.13 -1.36 -4.52
N VAL A 37 -6.45 -1.30 -4.66
CA VAL A 37 -7.23 -0.27 -3.97
C VAL A 37 -7.44 -0.69 -2.51
N VAL A 38 -7.02 0.16 -1.57
CA VAL A 38 -7.30 -0.07 -0.15
C VAL A 38 -8.61 0.62 0.20
N ARG A 39 -9.72 -0.12 0.07
CA ARG A 39 -11.08 0.45 0.17
C ARG A 39 -11.41 1.00 1.56
N SER A 40 -10.71 0.58 2.61
CA SER A 40 -11.00 0.97 3.99
C SER A 40 -9.85 1.73 4.64
N GLY A 41 -9.74 3.03 4.37
CA GLY A 41 -9.20 4.05 5.28
C GLY A 41 -7.94 3.68 6.08
N LEU A 42 -7.04 2.87 5.51
CA LEU A 42 -5.90 2.33 6.23
C LEU A 42 -5.01 3.50 6.61
N LYS A 43 -4.65 3.61 7.89
CA LYS A 43 -3.79 4.69 8.37
C LYS A 43 -2.39 4.19 8.66
N ILE A 44 -1.42 4.90 8.12
CA ILE A 44 0.00 4.70 8.41
C ILE A 44 0.55 5.94 9.08
N ARG A 45 1.46 5.75 10.02
CA ARG A 45 2.15 6.80 10.76
C ARG A 45 3.62 6.79 10.38
N HIS A 46 4.17 7.96 10.08
CA HIS A 46 5.62 8.11 9.95
C HIS A 46 6.26 8.08 11.35
N LYS A 47 7.18 7.14 11.59
CA LYS A 47 7.76 6.87 12.92
C LYS A 47 8.48 8.07 13.50
N GLU A 48 9.21 8.81 12.67
CA GLU A 48 10.02 9.96 13.11
C GLU A 48 9.17 11.19 13.42
N THR A 49 8.20 11.51 12.54
CA THR A 49 7.43 12.77 12.65
C THR A 49 6.08 12.60 13.34
N GLY A 50 5.61 11.36 13.52
CA GLY A 50 4.29 11.05 14.05
C GLY A 50 3.12 11.39 13.11
N ILE A 51 3.41 11.88 11.89
CA ILE A 51 2.39 12.30 10.92
C ILE A 51 1.63 11.08 10.42
N VAL A 52 0.31 11.22 10.33
CA VAL A 52 -0.62 10.17 9.91
C VAL A 52 -1.10 10.43 8.50
N TYR A 53 -1.06 9.39 7.67
CA TYR A 53 -1.56 9.37 6.31
C TYR A 53 -2.60 8.27 6.14
N THR A 54 -3.60 8.50 5.30
CA THR A 54 -4.58 7.49 4.90
C THR A 54 -4.16 6.92 3.54
N VAL A 55 -3.98 5.61 3.46
CA VAL A 55 -3.62 4.91 2.22
C VAL A 55 -4.82 4.91 1.29
N VAL A 56 -4.59 5.32 0.04
CA VAL A 56 -5.58 5.37 -1.02
C VAL A 56 -5.48 4.11 -1.88
N TYR A 57 -4.27 3.79 -2.38
CA TYR A 57 -3.98 2.55 -3.10
C TYR A 57 -2.49 2.20 -3.02
N ILE A 58 -2.16 0.95 -3.34
CA ILE A 58 -0.80 0.47 -3.49
C ILE A 58 -0.58 0.14 -4.97
N ASP A 59 0.40 0.78 -5.59
CA ASP A 59 0.81 0.49 -6.97
C ASP A 59 1.79 -0.68 -6.96
N VAL A 60 1.46 -1.74 -7.69
CA VAL A 60 2.27 -2.96 -7.81
C VAL A 60 2.59 -3.28 -9.27
N SER A 61 2.49 -2.27 -10.15
CA SER A 61 2.85 -2.41 -11.58
C SER A 61 4.30 -2.88 -11.75
N ASP A 62 5.20 -2.44 -10.86
CA ASP A 62 6.52 -3.04 -10.66
C ASP A 62 6.59 -3.82 -9.34
N ARG A 63 6.71 -5.15 -9.43
CA ARG A 63 6.78 -6.06 -8.27
C ARG A 63 8.00 -5.82 -7.39
N SER A 64 9.11 -5.41 -8.00
CA SER A 64 10.36 -5.23 -7.26
C SER A 64 10.31 -3.95 -6.42
N ASN A 65 9.57 -2.95 -6.91
CA ASN A 65 9.45 -1.63 -6.33
C ASN A 65 7.97 -1.17 -6.19
N PRO A 66 7.20 -1.80 -5.28
CA PRO A 66 5.84 -1.35 -4.99
C PRO A 66 5.84 0.04 -4.36
N LYS A 67 4.76 0.79 -4.60
CA LYS A 67 4.59 2.16 -4.09
C LYS A 67 3.28 2.29 -3.35
N ILE A 68 3.25 3.10 -2.29
CA ILE A 68 2.03 3.40 -1.56
C ILE A 68 1.63 4.83 -1.87
N ILE A 69 0.41 5.01 -2.36
CA ILE A 69 -0.20 6.33 -2.53
C ILE A 69 -1.10 6.58 -1.34
N CYS A 70 -0.78 7.61 -0.58
CA CYS A 70 -1.51 8.01 0.62
C CYS A 70 -1.88 9.48 0.57
N ASN A 71 -2.85 9.88 1.38
CA ASN A 71 -3.26 11.26 1.51
C ASN A 71 -3.32 11.70 2.98
N ARG A 72 -3.13 12.99 3.15
CA ARG A 72 -3.55 13.76 4.33
C ARG A 72 -4.34 14.98 3.83
N PRO A 73 -5.11 15.68 4.67
CA PRO A 73 -5.87 16.85 4.22
C PRO A 73 -4.98 17.82 3.42
N GLY A 74 -5.31 18.02 2.13
CA GLY A 74 -4.61 18.91 1.21
C GLY A 74 -3.34 18.37 0.55
N ILE A 75 -2.88 17.15 0.85
CA ILE A 75 -1.63 16.60 0.29
C ILE A 75 -1.79 15.12 -0.05
N THR A 76 -1.46 14.76 -1.29
CA THR A 76 -1.22 13.38 -1.73
C THR A 76 0.28 13.13 -1.75
N MET A 77 0.69 11.98 -1.24
CA MET A 77 2.09 11.58 -1.14
C MET A 77 2.28 10.16 -1.69
N GLU A 78 3.42 9.93 -2.31
CA GLU A 78 3.89 8.63 -2.76
C GLU A 78 5.03 8.20 -1.84
N ILE A 79 4.94 6.99 -1.31
CA ILE A 79 5.98 6.37 -0.47
C ILE A 79 6.60 5.25 -1.29
N GLN A 80 7.92 5.28 -1.47
CA GLN A 80 8.67 4.23 -2.15
C GLN A 80 8.93 3.05 -1.22
N LYS A 81 9.22 1.88 -1.79
CA LYS A 81 9.51 0.65 -1.04
C LYS A 81 10.61 0.85 0.01
N GLU A 82 11.66 1.58 -0.33
CA GLU A 82 12.81 1.81 0.55
C GLU A 82 12.45 2.59 1.82
N GLU A 83 11.36 3.37 1.74
CA GLU A 83 10.87 4.22 2.82
C GLU A 83 9.86 3.51 3.73
N PHE A 84 9.32 2.35 3.34
CA PHE A 84 8.29 1.64 4.10
C PHE A 84 8.68 1.38 5.55
N LYS A 85 9.96 1.08 5.80
CA LYS A 85 10.52 0.86 7.15
C LYS A 85 10.33 2.06 8.09
N ASN A 86 10.18 3.27 7.56
CA ASN A 86 9.99 4.51 8.30
C ASN A 86 8.54 4.72 8.74
N TYR A 87 7.62 3.87 8.26
CA TYR A 87 6.20 3.94 8.59
C TYR A 87 5.78 2.73 9.42
N GLU A 88 4.71 2.91 10.17
CA GLU A 88 4.04 1.84 10.90
C GLU A 88 2.53 1.99 10.78
N ARG A 89 1.82 0.90 11.03
CA ARG A 89 0.37 0.92 11.13
C ARG A 89 -0.06 1.73 12.36
N GLN A 90 -1.09 2.56 12.21
CA GLN A 90 -1.77 3.22 13.32
C GLN A 90 -2.95 2.40 13.84
#